data_AF-A0A0M6X1B4-F1
#
_entry.id   AF-A0A0M6X1B4-F1
#
_cell.length_a   1.000
_cell.length_b   1.000
_cell.length_c   1.000
_cell.angle_alpha   90.00
_cell.angle_beta   90.00
_cell.angle_gamma   90.00
#
_symmetry.space_group_name_H-M   'P 1'
#
loop_
_entity.id
_entity.type
_entity.pdbx_description
1 polymer ?
#
loop_
_entity_poly.entity_id
_entity_poly.type
_entity_poly.pdbx_seq_one_letter_code
_entity_poly.pdbx_strand_id
1 'polypeptide(L)'
;MELPSTLGIVCRKIAQKLDGFEGFHFHQLRHTYTSNLLANGAEPKDVQELLGHSDVSTTMNVYAHSTRKAKRESARLLDKVAGND
;
A
#
# COMPACT_ATOMS: atom_id res chain seq x y z
N MET A 1 6.65 12.15 15.55
CA MET A 1 7.50 13.24 15.01
C MET A 1 8.92 12.72 15.03
N GLU A 2 9.36 12.11 13.93
CA GLU A 2 10.64 11.40 13.85
C GLU A 2 11.81 12.40 13.84
N LEU A 3 12.79 12.20 14.74
CA LEU A 3 14.07 12.91 14.68
C LEU A 3 14.75 12.66 13.33
N PRO A 4 15.58 13.57 12.80
CA PRO A 4 16.24 13.37 11.51
C PRO A 4 17.28 12.24 11.63
N SER A 5 16.86 11.02 11.33
CA SER A 5 17.78 9.90 11.14
C SER A 5 18.67 10.16 9.92
N THR A 6 19.83 9.52 9.87
CA THR A 6 20.71 9.53 8.69
C THR A 6 19.92 9.25 7.39
N LEU A 7 18.94 8.35 7.44
CA LEU A 7 18.03 8.08 6.33
C LEU A 7 17.13 9.28 5.97
N GLY A 8 16.58 9.98 6.96
CA GLY A 8 15.79 11.18 6.70
C GLY A 8 16.58 12.27 5.99
N ILE A 9 17.87 12.43 6.33
CA ILE A 9 18.78 13.37 5.65
C ILE A 9 19.03 12.92 4.20
N VAL A 10 19.29 11.63 3.98
CA VAL A 10 19.52 11.08 2.64
C VAL A 10 18.27 11.23 1.77
N CYS A 11 17.08 10.90 2.26
CA CYS A 11 15.83 11.06 1.52
C CYS A 11 15.61 12.51 1.10
N ARG A 12 15.89 13.47 2.00
CA ARG A 12 15.77 14.90 1.71
C ARG A 12 16.76 15.36 0.63
N LYS A 13 18.00 14.86 0.67
CA LYS A 13 19.00 15.14 -0.37
C LYS A 13 18.60 14.57 -1.73
N ILE A 14 17.97 13.39 -1.76
CA ILE A 14 17.46 12.79 -3.01
C ILE A 14 16.31 13.63 -3.55
N ALA A 15 15.34 14.00 -2.71
CA ALA A 15 14.19 14.83 -3.06
C ALA A 15 14.57 16.19 -3.67
N GLN A 16 15.73 16.74 -3.28
CA GLN A 16 16.26 18.01 -3.83
C GLN A 16 16.97 17.85 -5.18
N LYS A 17 17.35 16.64 -5.56
CA LYS A 17 18.16 16.37 -6.77
C LYS A 17 17.36 15.79 -7.92
N LEU A 18 16.16 15.27 -7.65
CA LEU A 18 15.31 14.62 -8.62
C LEU A 18 13.97 15.34 -8.68
N ASP A 19 13.62 15.85 -9.85
CA ASP A 19 12.32 16.47 -10.09
C ASP A 19 11.20 15.42 -9.88
N GLY A 20 10.10 15.82 -9.23
CA GLY A 20 8.96 14.94 -8.95
C GLY A 20 9.09 14.10 -7.68
N PHE A 21 10.14 14.31 -6.88
CA PHE A 21 10.34 13.65 -5.57
C PHE A 21 10.11 14.59 -4.38
N GLU A 22 9.37 15.69 -4.57
CA GLU A 22 9.04 16.64 -3.52
C GLU A 22 8.30 15.92 -2.37
N GLY A 23 8.82 16.08 -1.15
CA GLY A 23 8.23 15.45 0.03
C GLY A 23 8.53 13.94 0.18
N PHE A 24 9.43 13.37 -0.64
CA PHE A 24 9.87 11.98 -0.48
C PHE A 24 10.45 11.71 0.92
N HIS A 25 9.97 10.64 1.54
CA HIS A 25 10.38 10.20 2.87
C HIS A 25 10.47 8.67 2.89
N PHE A 26 11.32 8.13 3.77
CA PHE A 26 11.66 6.71 3.77
C PHE A 26 10.44 5.77 3.84
N HIS A 27 9.39 6.17 4.57
CA HIS A 27 8.17 5.38 4.69
C HIS A 27 7.39 5.21 3.36
N GLN A 28 7.60 6.08 2.36
CA GLN A 28 6.99 5.92 1.05
C GLN A 28 7.43 4.64 0.34
N LEU A 29 8.68 4.19 0.54
CA LEU A 29 9.16 2.94 -0.05
C LEU A 29 8.32 1.75 0.43
N ARG A 30 7.95 1.75 1.71
CA ARG A 30 7.07 0.74 2.29
C ARG A 30 5.67 0.80 1.69
N HIS A 31 5.11 1.99 1.54
CA HIS A 31 3.81 2.17 0.88
C HIS A 31 3.82 1.66 -0.57
N THR A 32 4.87 1.94 -1.32
CA THR A 32 5.04 1.44 -2.70
C THR A 32 5.10 -0.08 -2.73
N TYR A 33 5.89 -0.70 -1.84
CA TYR A 33 5.98 -2.16 -1.73
C TYR A 33 4.62 -2.80 -1.42
N THR A 34 3.92 -2.31 -0.39
CA THR A 34 2.57 -2.79 -0.01
C THR A 34 1.58 -2.63 -1.15
N SER A 35 1.55 -1.46 -1.80
CA SER A 35 0.61 -1.17 -2.88
C SER A 35 0.84 -2.07 -4.09
N ASN A 36 2.11 -2.32 -4.44
CA ASN A 36 2.47 -3.21 -5.53
C ASN A 36 2.06 -4.65 -5.25
N LEU A 37 2.31 -5.18 -4.05
CA LEU A 37 1.89 -6.53 -3.70
C LEU A 37 0.38 -6.70 -3.80
N LEU A 38 -0.38 -5.78 -3.20
CA LEU A 38 -1.84 -5.82 -3.22
C LEU A 38 -2.41 -5.64 -4.62
N ALA A 39 -1.83 -4.76 -5.43
CA ALA A 39 -2.26 -4.54 -6.82
C ALA A 39 -2.03 -5.78 -7.70
N ASN A 40 -1.07 -6.64 -7.35
CA ASN A 40 -0.78 -7.89 -8.03
C ASN A 40 -1.44 -9.12 -7.39
N GLY A 41 -2.42 -8.92 -6.50
CA GLY A 41 -3.25 -9.99 -5.96
C GLY A 41 -2.65 -10.74 -4.78
N ALA A 42 -1.59 -10.23 -4.15
CA ALA A 42 -1.10 -10.81 -2.90
C ALA A 42 -2.18 -10.73 -1.81
N GLU A 43 -2.35 -11.82 -1.07
CA GLU A 43 -3.29 -11.85 0.05
C GLU A 43 -2.83 -10.88 1.13
N PRO A 44 -3.72 -10.05 1.68
CA PRO A 44 -3.29 -9.02 2.62
C PRO A 44 -2.68 -9.54 3.92
N LYS A 45 -3.00 -10.79 4.28
CA LYS A 45 -2.38 -11.48 5.41
C LYS A 45 -0.89 -11.76 5.15
N ASP A 46 -0.56 -12.24 3.96
CA ASP A 46 0.82 -12.47 3.52
C ASP A 46 1.59 -11.15 3.45
N VAL A 47 0.95 -10.08 2.93
CA VAL A 47 1.55 -8.74 2.90
C VAL A 47 1.85 -8.26 4.31
N GLN A 48 0.94 -8.45 5.29
CA GLN A 48 1.18 -8.07 6.68
C GLN A 48 2.37 -8.83 7.29
N GLU A 49 2.51 -10.12 7.00
CA GLU A 49 3.61 -10.96 7.49
C GLU A 49 4.95 -10.56 6.87
N LEU A 50 5.02 -10.35 5.55
CA LEU A 50 6.22 -9.86 4.84
C LEU A 50 6.68 -8.50 5.36
N LEU A 51 5.74 -7.68 5.78
CA LEU A 51 5.98 -6.36 6.36
C LEU A 51 6.53 -6.46 7.80
N GLY A 52 6.33 -7.56 8.52
CA GLY A 52 6.79 -7.73 9.90
C GLY A 52 6.16 -6.72 10.88
N HIS A 53 4.94 -6.24 10.58
CA HIS A 53 4.26 -5.23 11.38
C HIS A 53 3.64 -5.81 12.65
N SER A 54 4.00 -5.27 13.81
CA SER A 54 3.25 -5.45 15.08
C SER A 54 2.01 -4.55 15.18
N ASP A 55 1.99 -3.42 14.46
CA ASP A 55 0.87 -2.47 14.40
C ASP A 55 0.29 -2.38 12.96
N VAL A 56 -1.01 -2.62 12.86
CA VAL A 56 -1.78 -2.86 11.61
C VAL A 56 -2.31 -1.56 11.00
N SER A 57 -2.29 -0.42 11.72
CA SER A 57 -3.09 0.76 11.38
C SER A 57 -2.79 1.38 10.00
N THR A 58 -1.53 1.38 9.55
CA THR A 58 -1.15 1.91 8.23
C THR A 58 -1.47 0.94 7.08
N THR A 59 -1.31 -0.36 7.31
CA THR A 59 -1.64 -1.43 6.35
C THR A 59 -3.15 -1.51 6.12
N MET A 60 -3.94 -1.25 7.16
CA MET A 60 -5.39 -1.31 7.13
C MET A 60 -6.05 -0.27 6.20
N ASN A 61 -5.49 0.93 6.08
CA ASN A 61 -6.05 1.97 5.19
C ASN A 61 -5.90 1.61 3.70
N VAL A 62 -4.75 1.05 3.32
CA VAL A 62 -4.50 0.55 1.95
C VAL A 62 -5.30 -0.74 1.70
N TYR A 63 -5.31 -1.65 2.70
CA TYR A 63 -6.13 -2.85 2.70
C TYR A 63 -7.61 -2.55 2.46
N ALA A 64 -8.17 -1.54 3.15
CA ALA A 64 -9.58 -1.18 3.07
C ALA A 64 -9.98 -0.76 1.64
N HIS A 65 -9.08 -0.12 0.89
CA HIS A 65 -9.38 0.24 -0.50
C HIS A 65 -9.33 -1.00 -1.43
N SER A 66 -8.30 -1.84 -1.27
CA SER A 66 -8.14 -3.07 -2.07
C SER A 66 -9.26 -4.09 -1.79
N THR A 67 -9.62 -4.34 -0.53
CA THR A 67 -10.74 -5.23 -0.17
C THR A 67 -12.08 -4.72 -0.64
N ARG A 68 -12.32 -3.39 -0.67
CA ARG A 68 -13.54 -2.84 -1.28
C ARG A 68 -13.63 -3.19 -2.76
N LYS A 69 -12.52 -3.11 -3.51
CA LYS A 69 -12.47 -3.50 -4.92
C LYS A 69 -12.72 -5.00 -5.07
N ALA A 70 -11.99 -5.84 -4.34
CA ALA A 70 -12.14 -7.29 -4.36
C ALA A 70 -13.57 -7.73 -4.01
N LYS A 71 -14.17 -7.20 -2.93
CA LYS A 71 -15.57 -7.47 -2.57
C LYS A 71 -16.56 -7.08 -3.66
N ARG A 72 -16.36 -5.92 -4.29
CA ARG A 72 -17.22 -5.45 -5.38
C ARG A 72 -17.10 -6.33 -6.63
N GLU A 73 -15.91 -6.86 -6.89
CA GLU A 73 -15.64 -7.79 -7.98
C GLU A 73 -16.24 -9.17 -7.71
N SER A 74 -16.15 -9.67 -6.47
CA SER A 74 -16.83 -10.89 -6.04
C SER A 74 -18.36 -10.77 -6.11
N ALA A 75 -18.93 -9.62 -5.71
CA ALA A 75 -20.37 -9.39 -5.82
C ALA A 75 -20.86 -9.46 -7.29
N ARG A 76 -20.05 -8.97 -8.23
CA ARG A 76 -20.37 -9.07 -9.67
C ARG A 76 -20.35 -10.50 -10.21
N LEU A 77 -19.66 -11.43 -9.56
CA LEU A 77 -19.73 -12.85 -9.94
C LEU A 77 -21.10 -13.44 -9.61
N LEU A 78 -21.73 -13.01 -8.51
CA LEU A 78 -23.11 -13.38 -8.18
C LEU A 78 -24.10 -12.81 -9.20
N ASP A 79 -23.92 -11.56 -9.66
CA ASP A 79 -24.77 -10.96 -10.69
C ASP A 79 -24.73 -11.77 -12.01
N LYS A 80 -23.55 -12.27 -12.40
CA LYS A 80 -23.38 -13.14 -13.58
C LYS A 80 -24.08 -14.50 -13.43
N VAL A 81 -24.11 -15.06 -12.22
CA VAL A 81 -24.78 -16.34 -11.95
C VAL A 81 -26.29 -16.16 -11.82
N ALA A 82 -26.74 -14.99 -11.36
CA ALA A 82 -28.15 -14.66 -11.20
C ALA A 82 -28.88 -14.32 -12.52
N GLY A 83 -28.17 -14.24 -13.66
CA GLY A 83 -28.78 -14.18 -14.99
C GLY A 83 -29.45 -12.86 -15.35
N ASN A 84 -28.88 -11.73 -14.93
CA ASN A 84 -29.37 -10.40 -15.29
C ASN A 84 -28.47 -9.79 -16.39
N ASP A 85 -28.57 -10.32 -17.62
CA ASP A 85 -28.15 -9.65 -18.86
C ASP A 85 -29.33 -8.92 -19.50
#